data_AF-A0A4Z0QQZ1-F1
#
_entry.id   AF-A0A4Z0QQZ1-F1
#
_cell.length_a   1.000
_cell.length_b   1.000
_cell.length_c   1.000
_cell.angle_alpha   90.00
_cell.angle_beta   90.00
_cell.angle_gamma   90.00
#
_symmetry.space_group_name_H-M   'P 1'
#
loop_
_entity.id
_entity.type
_entity.pdbx_description
1 polymer ?
#
loop_
_entity_poly.entity_id
_entity_poly.type
_entity_poly.pdbx_seq_one_letter_code
_entity_poly.pdbx_strand_id
1 'polypeptide(L)'
;MNKDVLILVAAWVATVIMLILFIPKKKIREAQLIFLFKQFITWLIGLLVVELRLIEYPVRLFKYANKTSFTFEYFIYPAICTVFNINYPVGKSNIRKFMHYFYFCTTMTVLEVLCVKYTNIIVYLHWTWYITWITLFITFFISRKYYLWFFSYNKYTEGELLIDKFMK
;
A
#
# COMPACT_ATOMS: atom_id res chain seq x y z
N MET A 1 -5.32 3.00 28.79
CA MET A 1 -5.49 2.97 27.32
C MET A 1 -5.47 1.51 26.87
N ASN A 2 -6.39 1.10 26.00
CA ASN A 2 -6.50 -0.30 25.58
C ASN A 2 -5.25 -0.71 24.78
N LYS A 3 -4.68 -1.91 25.01
CA LYS A 3 -3.42 -2.35 24.39
C LYS A 3 -3.46 -2.26 22.85
N ASP A 4 -4.61 -2.59 22.26
CA ASP A 4 -4.85 -2.52 20.82
C ASP A 4 -4.76 -1.10 20.26
N VAL A 5 -5.25 -0.09 21.01
CA VAL A 5 -5.17 1.32 20.60
C VAL A 5 -3.73 1.81 20.63
N LEU A 6 -2.93 1.38 21.60
CA LEU A 6 -1.50 1.70 21.64
C LEU A 6 -0.77 1.13 20.42
N ILE A 7 -1.09 -0.10 20.01
CA ILE A 7 -0.52 -0.73 18.82
C ILE A 7 -0.87 0.05 17.55
N LEU A 8 -2.12 0.52 17.42
CA LEU A 8 -2.53 1.35 16.28
C LEU A 8 -1.77 2.68 16.22
N VAL A 9 -1.63 3.38 17.35
CA VAL A 9 -0.88 4.64 17.42
C VAL A 9 0.61 4.41 17.11
N ALA A 10 1.20 3.35 17.65
CA ALA A 10 2.59 2.97 17.34
C ALA A 10 2.76 2.68 15.84
N ALA A 11 1.82 1.96 15.22
CA ALA A 11 1.83 1.68 13.79
C ALA A 11 1.72 2.96 12.95
N TRP A 12 0.95 3.96 13.40
CA TRP A 12 0.87 5.25 12.73
C TRP A 12 2.19 6.01 12.78
N VAL A 13 2.79 6.12 13.98
CA VAL A 13 4.09 6.79 14.15
C VAL A 13 5.15 6.11 13.29
N ALA A 14 5.21 4.78 13.30
CA ALA A 14 6.12 4.02 12.44
C ALA A 14 5.88 4.28 10.96
N THR A 15 4.61 4.36 10.53
CA THR A 15 4.24 4.65 9.14
C THR A 15 4.67 6.06 8.72
N VAL A 16 4.44 7.08 9.56
CA VAL A 16 4.89 8.46 9.29
C VAL A 16 6.41 8.52 9.17
N ILE A 17 7.13 7.91 10.11
CA ILE A 17 8.60 7.85 10.08
C ILE A 17 9.09 7.17 8.80
N MET A 18 8.49 6.04 8.43
CA MET A 18 8.81 5.32 7.19
C MET A 18 8.59 6.21 5.96
N LEU A 19 7.48 6.94 5.86
CA LEU A 19 7.22 7.86 4.75
C LEU A 19 8.29 8.96 4.67
N ILE A 20 8.67 9.56 5.80
CA ILE A 20 9.69 10.62 5.84
C ILE A 20 11.07 10.11 5.44
N LEU A 21 11.45 8.91 5.88
CA LEU A 21 12.78 8.33 5.61
C LEU A 21 12.92 7.80 4.18
N PHE A 22 11.88 7.15 3.65
CA PHE A 22 11.99 6.40 2.40
C PHE A 22 11.43 7.13 1.18
N ILE A 23 10.82 8.31 1.33
CA ILE A 23 10.31 9.12 0.21
C ILE A 23 11.18 10.37 0.02
N PRO A 24 11.99 10.44 -1.04
CA PRO A 24 12.75 11.65 -1.35
C PRO A 24 11.84 12.84 -1.67
N LYS A 25 12.20 14.05 -1.20
CA LYS A 25 11.44 15.28 -1.47
C LYS A 25 11.16 15.53 -2.96
N LYS A 26 12.08 15.12 -3.84
CA LYS A 26 11.95 15.25 -5.30
C LYS A 26 10.82 14.40 -5.89
N LYS A 27 10.38 13.34 -5.20
CA LYS A 27 9.37 12.38 -5.66
C LYS A 27 8.04 12.50 -4.92
N ILE A 28 7.79 13.60 -4.21
CA ILE A 28 6.53 13.80 -3.46
C ILE A 28 5.30 13.75 -4.38
N ARG A 29 5.39 14.28 -5.60
CA ARG A 29 4.30 14.24 -6.58
C ARG A 29 3.96 12.81 -7.00
N GLU A 30 4.97 12.00 -7.29
CA GLU A 30 4.82 10.57 -7.58
C GLU A 30 4.19 9.84 -6.38
N ALA A 31 4.70 10.14 -5.18
CA ALA A 31 4.25 9.51 -3.95
C ALA A 31 2.76 9.80 -3.65
N GLN A 32 2.32 11.06 -3.80
CA GLN A 32 0.92 11.44 -3.61
C GLN A 32 -0.02 10.69 -4.56
N LEU A 33 0.35 10.58 -5.85
CA LEU A 33 -0.44 9.84 -6.83
C LEU A 33 -0.59 8.37 -6.42
N ILE A 34 0.52 7.71 -6.08
CA ILE A 34 0.52 6.30 -5.69
C ILE A 34 -0.32 6.09 -4.43
N PHE A 35 -0.16 6.96 -3.43
CA PHE A 35 -0.88 6.89 -2.17
C PHE A 35 -2.39 6.99 -2.39
N LEU A 36 -2.85 8.03 -3.12
CA LEU A 36 -4.28 8.25 -3.38
C LEU A 36 -4.89 7.14 -4.23
N PHE A 37 -4.18 6.69 -5.27
CA PHE A 37 -4.64 5.58 -6.09
C PHE A 37 -4.76 4.29 -5.28
N LYS A 38 -3.78 4.03 -4.42
CA LYS A 38 -3.82 2.85 -3.56
C LYS A 38 -4.98 2.92 -2.58
N GLN A 39 -5.20 4.07 -1.95
CA GLN A 39 -6.31 4.32 -1.02
C GLN A 39 -7.67 4.03 -1.67
N PHE A 40 -7.86 4.38 -2.95
CA PHE A 40 -9.07 4.05 -3.69
C PHE A 40 -9.29 2.53 -3.81
N ILE A 41 -8.25 1.78 -4.19
CA ILE A 41 -8.32 0.32 -4.32
C ILE A 41 -8.61 -0.35 -2.98
N THR A 42 -7.86 0.03 -1.95
CA THR A 42 -7.94 -0.59 -0.61
C THR A 42 -9.27 -0.30 0.05
N TRP A 43 -9.80 0.92 -0.10
CA TRP A 43 -11.14 1.23 0.36
C TRP A 43 -12.20 0.32 -0.25
N LEU A 44 -12.22 0.17 -1.58
CA LEU A 44 -13.20 -0.67 -2.28
C LEU A 44 -13.08 -2.15 -1.87
N ILE A 45 -11.86 -2.70 -1.89
CA ILE A 45 -11.63 -4.11 -1.54
C ILE A 45 -11.95 -4.34 -0.06
N GLY A 46 -11.51 -3.44 0.82
CA GLY A 46 -11.78 -3.53 2.25
C GLY A 46 -13.28 -3.58 2.54
N LEU A 47 -14.08 -2.73 1.87
CA LEU A 47 -15.54 -2.76 2.01
C LEU A 47 -16.12 -4.09 1.54
N LEU A 48 -15.71 -4.58 0.37
CA LEU A 48 -16.18 -5.86 -0.15
C LEU A 48 -15.88 -7.01 0.81
N VAL A 49 -14.66 -7.08 1.34
CA VAL A 49 -14.22 -8.15 2.25
C VAL A 49 -15.00 -8.12 3.58
N VAL A 50 -15.32 -6.93 4.09
CA VAL A 50 -16.12 -6.80 5.32
C VAL A 50 -17.61 -7.08 5.08
N GLU A 51 -18.19 -6.62 3.97
CA GLU A 51 -19.60 -6.90 3.65
C GLU A 51 -19.86 -8.38 3.36
N LEU A 52 -18.88 -9.07 2.75
CA LEU A 52 -18.90 -10.53 2.57
C LEU A 52 -18.59 -11.31 3.86
N ARG A 53 -18.43 -10.62 4.99
CA ARG A 53 -18.10 -11.22 6.31
C ARG A 53 -16.87 -12.12 6.27
N LEU A 54 -15.85 -11.73 5.49
CA LEU A 54 -14.60 -12.48 5.42
C LEU A 54 -13.64 -12.05 6.53
N ILE A 55 -13.58 -10.74 6.80
CA ILE A 55 -12.77 -10.12 7.85
C ILE A 55 -13.66 -9.16 8.66
N GLU A 56 -13.40 -9.06 9.96
CA GLU A 56 -13.98 -8.05 10.85
C GLU A 56 -12.89 -7.23 11.55
N TYR A 57 -13.19 -5.95 11.80
CA TYR A 57 -12.29 -5.01 12.49
C TYR A 57 -12.93 -4.47 13.79
N PRO A 58 -12.88 -5.19 14.92
CA PRO A 58 -13.55 -4.80 16.16
C PRO A 58 -13.02 -3.48 16.76
N VAL A 59 -11.70 -3.27 16.67
CA VAL A 59 -11.02 -2.03 17.09
C VAL A 59 -10.68 -1.22 15.85
N ARG A 60 -11.60 -0.33 15.47
CA ARG A 60 -11.47 0.57 14.32
C ARG A 60 -11.93 1.98 14.65
N LEU A 61 -11.43 2.94 13.86
CA LEU A 61 -11.91 4.32 13.87
C LEU A 61 -13.19 4.45 13.05
N PHE A 62 -13.96 5.50 13.34
CA PHE A 62 -15.18 5.83 12.61
C PHE A 62 -16.18 4.67 12.53
N LYS A 63 -16.37 3.92 13.64
CA LYS A 63 -17.22 2.72 13.69
C LYS A 63 -18.63 2.90 13.12
N TYR A 64 -19.20 4.10 13.25
CA TYR A 64 -20.52 4.45 12.74
C TYR A 64 -20.55 4.73 11.23
N ALA A 65 -19.45 5.20 10.65
CA ALA A 65 -19.38 5.60 9.24
C ALA A 65 -18.76 4.53 8.35
N ASN A 66 -17.87 3.69 8.88
CA ASN A 66 -17.19 2.67 8.11
C ASN A 66 -17.03 1.36 8.90
N LYS A 67 -17.33 0.23 8.24
CA LYS A 67 -17.12 -1.10 8.81
C LYS A 67 -15.67 -1.60 8.64
N THR A 68 -14.89 -1.00 7.74
CA THR A 68 -13.48 -1.34 7.52
C THR A 68 -12.53 -0.64 8.49
N SER A 69 -11.28 -1.12 8.57
CA SER A 69 -10.24 -0.43 9.32
C SER A 69 -9.74 0.79 8.55
N PHE A 70 -10.13 2.00 9.01
CA PHE A 70 -9.60 3.24 8.44
C PHE A 70 -8.06 3.28 8.47
N THR A 71 -7.48 2.85 9.59
CA THR A 71 -6.02 2.82 9.79
C THR A 71 -5.31 1.99 8.72
N PHE A 72 -5.83 0.78 8.47
CA PHE A 72 -5.19 -0.12 7.53
C PHE A 72 -5.45 0.31 6.09
N GLU A 73 -6.72 0.49 5.72
CA GLU A 73 -7.14 0.69 4.33
C GLU A 73 -6.77 2.07 3.79
N TYR A 74 -6.77 3.12 4.63
CA TYR A 74 -6.57 4.50 4.16
C TYR A 74 -5.19 5.07 4.47
N PHE A 75 -4.44 4.45 5.37
CA PHE A 75 -3.18 5.02 5.82
C PHE A 75 -2.00 4.07 5.69
N ILE A 76 -1.95 3.01 6.51
CA ILE A 76 -0.78 2.12 6.58
C ILE A 76 -0.55 1.44 5.22
N TYR A 77 -1.59 0.85 4.64
CA TYR A 77 -1.42 0.09 3.42
C TYR A 77 -1.08 0.99 2.21
N PRO A 78 -1.79 2.12 1.96
CA PRO A 78 -1.37 3.10 0.95
C PRO A 78 0.06 3.63 1.14
N ALA A 79 0.49 3.88 2.38
CA ALA A 79 1.83 4.36 2.69
C ALA A 79 2.92 3.35 2.29
N ILE A 80 2.76 2.08 2.69
CA ILE A 80 3.71 1.01 2.38
C ILE A 80 3.79 0.78 0.88
N CYS A 81 2.66 0.81 0.18
CA CYS A 81 2.61 0.68 -1.28
C CYS A 81 3.32 1.85 -1.99
N THR A 82 3.25 3.05 -1.41
CA THR A 82 3.97 4.23 -1.90
C THR A 82 5.47 4.04 -1.79
N VAL A 83 5.96 3.64 -0.62
CA VAL A 83 7.38 3.34 -0.38
C VAL A 83 7.88 2.26 -1.34
N PHE A 84 7.10 1.19 -1.53
CA PHE A 84 7.40 0.12 -2.46
C PHE A 84 7.62 0.62 -3.90
N ASN A 85 6.72 1.46 -4.40
CA ASN A 85 6.75 1.95 -5.78
C ASN A 85 7.90 2.93 -6.02
N ILE A 86 8.14 3.83 -5.07
CA ILE A 86 9.22 4.83 -5.13
C ILE A 86 10.60 4.17 -5.11
N ASN A 87 10.76 3.12 -4.30
CA ASN A 87 12.01 2.37 -4.12
C ASN A 87 12.08 1.10 -4.98
N TYR A 88 11.24 0.99 -6.00
CA TYR A 88 11.21 -0.18 -6.87
C TYR A 88 12.52 -0.31 -7.67
N PRO A 89 13.15 -1.51 -7.74
CA PRO A 89 14.45 -1.70 -8.40
C PRO A 89 14.34 -1.72 -9.93
N VAL A 90 14.20 -0.53 -10.53
CA VAL A 90 14.18 -0.34 -12.00
C VAL A 90 15.53 -0.75 -12.61
N GLY A 91 15.50 -1.42 -13.77
CA GLY A 91 16.71 -1.84 -14.49
C GLY A 91 17.46 -3.04 -13.89
N LYS A 92 16.97 -3.63 -12.79
CA LYS A 92 17.55 -4.86 -12.20
C LYS A 92 16.90 -6.13 -12.77
N SER A 93 17.51 -7.28 -12.48
CA SER A 93 17.02 -8.60 -12.91
C SER A 93 15.59 -8.88 -12.45
N ASN A 94 14.88 -9.74 -13.19
CA ASN A 94 13.50 -10.11 -12.86
C ASN A 94 13.38 -10.78 -11.48
N ILE A 95 14.43 -11.50 -11.04
CA ILE A 95 14.49 -12.07 -9.69
C ILE A 95 14.50 -10.97 -8.63
N ARG A 96 15.33 -9.93 -8.75
CA ARG A 96 15.37 -8.85 -7.77
C ARG A 96 14.05 -8.07 -7.71
N LYS A 97 13.37 -7.92 -8.86
CA LYS A 97 12.02 -7.34 -8.91
C LYS A 97 11.00 -8.21 -8.19
N PHE A 98 11.00 -9.52 -8.45
CA PHE A 98 10.10 -10.47 -7.78
C PHE A 98 10.33 -10.51 -6.28
N MET A 99 11.60 -10.57 -5.85
CA MET A 99 11.97 -10.54 -4.43
C MET A 99 11.47 -9.25 -3.75
N HIS A 100 11.48 -8.11 -4.44
CA HIS A 100 10.93 -6.86 -3.92
C HIS A 100 9.42 -6.97 -3.63
N TYR A 101 8.64 -7.58 -4.53
CA TYR A 101 7.22 -7.90 -4.25
C TYR A 101 7.08 -8.86 -3.07
N PHE A 102 7.85 -9.96 -3.12
CA PHE A 102 7.80 -11.00 -2.12
C PHE A 102 8.07 -10.46 -0.71
N TYR A 103 9.12 -9.67 -0.51
CA TYR A 103 9.44 -9.09 0.80
C TYR A 103 8.32 -8.20 1.32
N PHE A 104 7.81 -7.26 0.52
CA PHE A 104 6.75 -6.36 0.96
C PHE A 104 5.44 -7.10 1.28
N CYS A 105 5.03 -8.06 0.43
CA CYS A 105 3.81 -8.84 0.66
C CYS A 105 3.95 -9.74 1.89
N THR A 106 5.09 -10.40 2.04
CA THR A 106 5.36 -11.27 3.19
C THR A 106 5.43 -10.49 4.49
N THR A 107 6.16 -9.37 4.55
CA THR A 107 6.23 -8.52 5.76
C THR A 107 4.84 -8.03 6.18
N MET A 108 4.04 -7.53 5.23
CA MET A 108 2.66 -7.11 5.49
C MET A 108 1.79 -8.25 6.04
N THR A 109 1.83 -9.41 5.37
CA THR A 109 1.04 -10.59 5.77
C THR A 109 1.44 -11.08 7.16
N VAL A 110 2.74 -11.10 7.47
CA VAL A 110 3.24 -11.49 8.80
C VAL A 110 2.74 -10.52 9.87
N LEU A 111 2.82 -9.21 9.65
CA LEU A 111 2.31 -8.21 10.58
C LEU A 111 0.79 -8.35 10.80
N GLU A 112 0.04 -8.62 9.72
CA GLU A 112 -1.40 -8.86 9.79
C GLU A 112 -1.73 -10.11 10.61
N VAL A 113 -1.04 -11.23 10.36
CA VAL A 113 -1.22 -12.49 11.12
C VAL A 113 -0.86 -12.31 12.59
N LEU A 114 0.18 -11.52 12.91
CA LEU A 114 0.49 -11.15 14.29
C LEU A 114 -0.64 -10.35 14.94
N CYS A 115 -1.24 -9.40 14.21
CA CYS A 115 -2.40 -8.66 14.71
C CYS A 115 -3.59 -9.60 14.94
N VAL A 116 -3.88 -10.51 14.02
CA VAL A 116 -4.98 -11.49 14.16
C VAL A 116 -4.77 -12.41 15.37
N LYS A 117 -3.53 -12.84 15.63
CA LYS A 117 -3.24 -13.80 16.70
C LYS A 117 -3.15 -13.18 18.09
N TYR A 118 -2.70 -11.93 18.19
CA TYR A 118 -2.34 -11.31 19.48
C TYR A 118 -3.18 -10.07 19.83
N THR A 119 -4.07 -9.59 18.96
CA THR A 119 -4.86 -8.37 19.17
C THR A 119 -6.31 -8.56 18.69
N ASN A 120 -7.21 -7.66 19.08
CA ASN A 120 -8.58 -7.63 18.55
C ASN A 120 -8.74 -6.59 17.42
N ILE A 121 -7.65 -6.23 16.74
CA ILE A 121 -7.67 -5.24 15.66
C ILE A 121 -8.29 -5.86 14.40
N ILE A 122 -7.95 -7.11 14.10
CA ILE A 122 -8.39 -7.84 12.90
C ILE A 122 -8.83 -9.24 13.31
N VAL A 123 -9.99 -9.68 12.83
CA VAL A 123 -10.51 -11.03 13.05
C VAL A 123 -10.81 -11.66 11.69
N TYR A 124 -10.25 -12.84 11.44
CA TYR A 124 -10.59 -13.64 10.26
C TYR A 124 -11.82 -14.50 10.56
N LEU A 125 -12.85 -14.39 9.72
CA LEU A 125 -14.08 -15.20 9.81
C LEU A 125 -14.04 -16.33 8.78
N HIS A 126 -13.94 -15.97 7.49
CA HIS A 126 -13.83 -16.89 6.35
C HIS A 126 -12.63 -16.52 5.47
N TRP A 127 -11.62 -15.92 6.07
CA TRP A 127 -10.42 -15.44 5.41
C TRP A 127 -9.19 -16.18 5.90
N THR A 128 -8.17 -16.24 5.05
CA THR A 128 -6.91 -16.93 5.35
C THR A 128 -5.73 -16.05 4.95
N TRP A 129 -4.60 -16.25 5.63
CA TRP A 129 -3.40 -15.44 5.45
C TRP A 129 -2.84 -15.49 4.02
N TYR A 130 -3.02 -16.60 3.28
CA TYR A 130 -2.55 -16.70 1.91
C TYR A 130 -3.42 -15.89 0.94
N ILE A 131 -4.72 -15.70 1.22
CA ILE A 131 -5.58 -14.81 0.43
C ILE A 131 -5.13 -13.35 0.63
N THR A 132 -4.78 -12.96 1.86
CA THR A 132 -4.10 -11.67 2.11
C THR A 132 -2.86 -11.55 1.23
N TRP A 133 -1.93 -12.51 1.28
CA TRP A 133 -0.70 -12.43 0.52
C TRP A 133 -0.93 -12.26 -1.00
N ILE A 134 -1.88 -13.03 -1.57
CA ILE A 134 -2.24 -12.97 -3.00
C ILE A 134 -2.88 -11.61 -3.34
N THR A 135 -3.81 -11.12 -2.53
CA THR A 135 -4.48 -9.82 -2.77
C THR A 135 -3.51 -8.65 -2.64
N LEU A 136 -2.58 -8.72 -1.68
CA LEU A 136 -1.47 -7.78 -1.61
C LEU A 136 -0.67 -7.80 -2.92
N PHE A 137 -0.18 -8.96 -3.35
CA PHE A 137 0.62 -9.08 -4.57
C PHE A 137 -0.08 -8.47 -5.80
N ILE A 138 -1.33 -8.84 -6.03
CA ILE A 138 -2.14 -8.34 -7.16
C ILE A 138 -2.28 -6.82 -7.10
N THR A 139 -2.65 -6.28 -5.95
CA THR A 139 -2.95 -4.85 -5.85
C THR A 139 -1.69 -3.98 -5.82
N PHE A 140 -0.54 -4.50 -5.35
CA PHE A 140 0.77 -3.86 -5.54
C PHE A 140 1.13 -3.83 -7.03
N PHE A 141 0.88 -4.91 -7.77
CA PHE A 141 1.15 -4.99 -9.21
C PHE A 141 0.28 -3.99 -9.99
N ILE A 142 -1.01 -3.90 -9.69
CA ILE A 142 -1.93 -2.92 -10.29
C ILE A 142 -1.45 -1.49 -10.00
N SER A 143 -1.12 -1.19 -8.74
CA SER A 143 -0.57 0.12 -8.34
C SER A 143 0.68 0.48 -9.13
N ARG A 144 1.59 -0.48 -9.34
CA ARG A 144 2.81 -0.26 -10.13
C ARG A 144 2.51 0.03 -11.60
N LYS A 145 1.59 -0.72 -12.20
CA LYS A 145 1.18 -0.53 -13.59
C LYS A 145 0.54 0.84 -13.80
N TYR A 146 -0.34 1.25 -12.89
CA TYR A 146 -0.96 2.57 -12.90
C TYR A 146 0.08 3.70 -12.78
N TYR A 147 1.00 3.58 -11.81
CA TYR A 147 2.09 4.54 -11.64
C TYR A 147 2.93 4.70 -12.92
N LEU A 148 3.33 3.58 -13.53
CA LEU A 148 4.09 3.61 -14.77
C LEU A 148 3.29 4.22 -15.92
N TRP A 149 2.02 3.87 -16.07
CA TRP A 149 1.15 4.43 -17.11
C TRP A 149 1.02 5.95 -16.98
N PHE A 150 0.72 6.45 -15.78
CA PHE A 150 0.50 7.88 -15.54
C PHE A 150 1.74 8.72 -15.87
N PHE A 151 2.93 8.27 -15.46
CA PHE A 151 4.19 8.99 -15.73
C PHE A 151 4.86 8.62 -17.06
N SER A 152 4.43 7.56 -17.73
CA SER A 152 4.86 7.24 -19.09
C SER A 152 4.39 8.28 -20.10
N TYR A 153 3.28 8.98 -19.81
CA TYR A 153 2.79 10.06 -20.67
C TYR A 153 3.72 11.29 -20.63
N ASN A 154 4.21 11.68 -19.44
CA ASN A 154 5.12 12.83 -19.30
C ASN A 154 6.49 12.64 -19.97
N LYS A 155 6.96 11.39 -20.12
CA LYS A 155 8.20 11.10 -20.86
C LYS A 155 8.06 11.28 -22.37
N TYR A 156 6.85 11.18 -22.92
CA TYR A 156 6.60 11.49 -24.33
C TYR A 156 6.64 13.01 -24.57
N THR A 157 6.12 13.80 -23.63
CA THR A 157 6.09 15.27 -23.73
C THR A 157 7.48 15.91 -23.55
N GLU A 158 8.34 15.36 -22.69
CA GLU A 158 9.76 15.77 -22.60
C GLU A 158 10.63 15.13 -23.70
N GLY A 159 10.21 13.99 -24.26
CA GLY A 159 10.89 13.30 -25.37
C GLY A 159 10.81 14.05 -26.69
N GLU A 160 9.68 14.70 -27.00
CA GLU A 160 9.55 15.62 -28.14
C GLU A 160 10.47 16.85 -27.99
N LEU A 161 10.60 17.39 -26.77
CA LEU A 161 11.51 18.49 -26.45
C LEU A 161 13.00 18.12 -26.60
N LEU A 162 13.36 16.85 -26.44
CA LEU A 162 14.72 16.37 -26.68
C LEU A 162 14.99 16.19 -28.17
N ILE A 163 14.03 15.70 -28.95
CA ILE A 163 14.18 15.56 -30.41
C ILE A 163 14.35 16.92 -31.08
N ASP A 164 13.60 17.95 -30.68
CA ASP A 164 13.75 19.32 -31.18
C ASP A 164 15.07 19.98 -30.79
N LYS A 165 15.70 19.55 -29.69
CA LYS A 165 17.00 20.06 -29.22
C LYS A 165 18.19 19.39 -29.90
N PHE A 166 18.01 18.23 -30.51
CA PHE A 166 19.02 17.53 -31.31
C PHE A 166 18.89 17.79 -32.82
N MET A 167 17.80 18.42 -33.27
CA MET A 167 17.57 18.81 -34.67
C MET A 167 17.73 20.32 -34.94
N LYS A 168 18.36 21.07 -34.04
CA LYS A 168 18.89 22.42 -34.26
C LYS A 168 20.37 22.46 -33.90
#